data_AF-A0A8H5XMF2-F1
#
_entry.id   AF-A0A8H5XMF2-F1
#
_cell.length_a   1.000
_cell.length_b   1.000
_cell.length_c   1.000
_cell.angle_alpha   90.00
_cell.angle_beta   90.00
_cell.angle_gamma   90.00
#
_symmetry.space_group_name_H-M   'P 1'
#
loop_
_entity.id
_entity.type
_entity.pdbx_description
1 polymer ?
#
loop_
_entity_poly.entity_id
_entity_poly.type
_entity_poly.pdbx_seq_one_letter_code
_entity_poly.pdbx_strand_id
1 'polypeptide(L)'
;MASSDSCLITPHPTPSPAPSLSPSTPTPLLRPTETPPEDEDNHEATLRYHFRGWALSERSRETASWAWPFGYDIQKDEQRRWVCRACIRKRNPCPGNFDSDGIQNAYNHLFSEHGTRAPFSKTKGTAEKKADSLSVKATGQKSIVEALKLDLHNPREQAIANTVIKRFDRDHFQRLLMNWIVARNHSFSIAEENELREIFDYLNPSVSVRDANLTHTTIKEKATSAFKQHKQKVVE
;
A
#
# COMPACT_ATOMS: atom_id res chain seq x y z
N MET A 1 61.33 40.84 15.01
CA MET A 1 60.39 41.92 15.44
C MET A 1 59.01 41.27 15.40
N ALA A 2 58.39 40.81 16.51
CA ALA A 2 58.04 41.50 17.77
C ALA A 2 57.31 42.82 17.45
N SER A 3 56.10 43.16 17.90
CA SER A 3 55.27 42.84 19.07
C SER A 3 53.82 43.23 18.70
N SER A 4 52.78 42.49 19.10
CA SER A 4 51.98 42.57 20.35
C SER A 4 51.14 43.83 20.57
N ASP A 5 49.94 43.58 21.12
CA ASP A 5 49.01 44.40 21.92
C ASP A 5 47.64 44.63 21.27
N SER A 6 46.49 44.43 21.92
CA SER A 6 46.12 43.90 23.25
C SER A 6 44.58 43.69 23.21
N CYS A 7 44.03 42.56 23.69
CA CYS A 7 43.35 42.42 24.99
C CYS A 7 42.27 43.51 25.24
N LEU A 8 40.96 43.21 25.20
CA LEU A 8 40.07 42.87 26.34
C LEU A 8 38.62 43.08 25.81
N ILE A 9 37.57 42.26 26.01
CA ILE A 9 36.83 41.89 27.23
C ILE A 9 35.82 40.82 26.78
N THR A 10 35.69 39.72 27.54
CA THR A 10 34.44 38.94 27.61
C THR A 10 33.67 39.37 28.86
N PRO A 11 32.33 39.35 28.81
CA PRO A 11 31.66 38.33 29.61
C PRO A 11 30.40 37.74 28.95
N HIS A 12 30.25 36.42 29.04
CA HIS A 12 28.93 35.75 29.16
C HIS A 12 28.46 35.93 30.63
N PRO A 13 27.16 35.90 31.02
CA PRO A 13 26.14 35.02 30.43
C PRO A 13 24.68 35.55 30.42
N THR A 14 23.78 34.66 29.99
CA THR A 14 22.37 34.51 30.42
C THR A 14 21.29 35.24 29.59
N PRO A 15 20.01 34.78 29.65
CA PRO A 15 19.36 34.10 28.54
C PRO A 15 18.14 34.88 28.04
N SER A 16 17.81 34.76 26.75
CA SER A 16 16.51 35.24 26.28
C SER A 16 15.37 34.38 26.88
N PRO A 17 14.30 35.01 27.39
CA PRO A 17 13.25 34.33 28.13
C PRO A 17 12.31 33.56 27.19
N ALA A 18 11.91 32.39 27.68
CA ALA A 18 10.83 31.58 27.15
C ALA A 18 9.48 32.32 27.20
N PRO A 19 8.62 32.22 26.17
CA PRO A 19 7.21 32.53 26.34
C PRO A 19 6.48 31.34 26.98
N SER A 20 5.94 31.64 28.17
CA SER A 20 4.84 31.02 28.93
C SER A 20 4.39 29.59 28.58
N LEU A 21 4.55 28.70 29.55
CA LEU A 21 3.72 27.52 29.76
C LEU A 21 2.31 27.93 30.21
N SER A 22 1.30 27.41 29.53
CA SER A 22 -0.10 27.32 29.95
C SER A 22 -0.76 26.16 29.20
N PRO A 23 -1.82 25.55 29.77
CA PRO A 23 -1.82 24.12 30.05
C PRO A 23 -2.21 23.23 28.87
N SER A 24 -1.76 21.99 28.96
CA SER A 24 -2.14 20.85 28.14
C SER A 24 -3.65 20.78 27.90
N THR A 25 -4.09 21.16 26.71
CA THR A 25 -5.35 20.68 26.16
C THR A 25 -5.15 19.20 25.82
N PRO A 26 -5.92 18.27 26.39
CA PRO A 26 -5.85 16.88 25.95
C PRO A 26 -6.26 16.85 24.48
N THR A 27 -5.38 16.31 23.65
CA THR A 27 -5.67 15.93 22.25
C THR A 27 -7.07 15.31 22.22
N PRO A 28 -8.00 15.79 21.38
CA PRO A 28 -9.24 15.08 21.21
C PRO A 28 -8.87 13.73 20.61
N LEU A 29 -8.88 12.69 21.45
CA LEU A 29 -9.13 11.33 21.00
C LEU A 29 -10.31 11.45 20.05
N LEU A 30 -10.11 11.02 18.80
CA LEU A 30 -11.18 10.86 17.82
C LEU A 30 -12.25 9.98 18.45
N ARG A 31 -13.22 10.64 19.10
CA ARG A 31 -14.45 10.03 19.56
C ARG A 31 -15.10 9.51 18.28
N PRO A 32 -15.50 8.22 18.23
CA PRO A 32 -16.35 7.77 17.14
C PRO A 32 -17.51 8.76 17.06
N THR A 33 -17.73 9.34 15.87
CA THR A 33 -18.92 10.13 15.60
C THR A 33 -20.12 9.31 16.07
N GLU A 34 -20.72 9.71 17.20
CA GLU A 34 -21.98 9.15 17.67
C GLU A 34 -23.02 9.58 16.65
N THR A 35 -23.30 8.70 15.68
CA THR A 35 -24.44 8.82 14.78
C THR A 35 -25.70 8.97 15.65
N PRO A 36 -26.63 9.90 15.35
CA PRO A 36 -27.85 10.06 16.12
C PRO A 36 -28.61 8.73 16.28
N PRO A 37 -29.23 8.43 17.43
CA PRO A 37 -29.95 7.17 17.69
C PRO A 37 -31.03 6.86 16.64
N GLU A 38 -31.64 7.90 16.08
CA GLU A 38 -32.74 7.80 15.10
C GLU A 38 -32.31 7.15 13.78
N ASP A 39 -31.04 7.31 13.36
CA ASP A 39 -30.53 6.73 12.11
C ASP A 39 -30.22 5.24 12.26
N GLU A 40 -29.66 4.81 13.39
CA GLU A 40 -29.34 3.39 13.64
C GLU A 40 -30.63 2.55 13.79
N ASP A 41 -31.65 3.06 14.49
CA ASP A 41 -32.97 2.38 14.59
C ASP A 41 -33.61 2.17 13.21
N ASN A 42 -33.49 3.16 12.33
CA ASN A 42 -34.00 3.08 10.96
C ASN A 42 -33.17 2.11 10.08
N HIS A 43 -31.85 2.02 10.29
CA HIS A 43 -31.00 1.03 9.61
C HIS A 43 -31.31 -0.39 10.07
N GLU A 44 -31.54 -0.60 11.37
CA GLU A 44 -31.95 -1.90 11.90
C GLU A 44 -33.35 -2.30 11.43
N ALA A 45 -34.29 -1.35 11.32
CA ALA A 45 -35.60 -1.61 10.74
C ALA A 45 -35.48 -2.05 9.27
N THR A 46 -34.61 -1.40 8.50
CA THR A 46 -34.32 -1.76 7.10
C THR A 46 -33.67 -3.14 7.01
N LEU A 47 -32.71 -3.45 7.89
CA LEU A 47 -32.10 -4.78 7.99
C LEU A 47 -33.14 -5.86 8.30
N ARG A 48 -34.02 -5.62 9.29
CA ARG A 48 -35.12 -6.51 9.66
C ARG A 48 -36.12 -6.72 8.52
N TYR A 49 -36.37 -5.68 7.72
CA TYR A 49 -37.26 -5.77 6.56
C TYR A 49 -36.71 -6.71 5.48
N HIS A 50 -35.43 -6.56 5.12
CA HIS A 50 -34.78 -7.39 4.09
C HIS A 50 -34.47 -8.81 4.55
N PHE A 51 -34.12 -9.00 5.84
CA PHE A 51 -33.67 -10.27 6.39
C PHE A 51 -34.60 -10.77 7.50
N ARG A 52 -35.89 -10.94 7.18
CA ARG A 52 -36.88 -11.46 8.14
C ARG A 52 -36.51 -12.87 8.61
N GLY A 53 -36.56 -13.07 9.94
CA GLY A 53 -36.21 -14.34 10.57
C GLY A 53 -34.71 -14.58 10.75
N TRP A 54 -33.87 -13.58 10.49
CA TRP A 54 -32.45 -13.57 10.86
C TRP A 54 -32.24 -12.70 12.11
N ALA A 55 -31.42 -13.17 13.04
CA ALA A 55 -31.01 -12.42 14.22
C ALA A 55 -29.59 -11.89 14.04
N LEU A 56 -29.18 -10.89 14.83
CA LEU A 56 -27.76 -10.55 14.93
C LEU A 56 -27.00 -11.71 15.55
N SER A 57 -25.84 -12.03 14.98
CA SER A 57 -24.99 -13.14 15.43
C SER A 57 -24.36 -12.84 16.79
N GLU A 58 -24.48 -13.78 17.72
CA GLU A 58 -23.85 -13.73 19.04
C GLU A 58 -22.31 -13.75 18.96
N ARG A 59 -21.75 -14.29 17.85
CA ARG A 59 -20.31 -14.40 17.59
C ARG A 59 -19.72 -13.20 16.86
N SER A 60 -20.44 -12.08 16.78
CA SER A 60 -20.02 -10.87 16.05
C SER A 60 -18.67 -10.29 16.51
N ARG A 61 -18.18 -10.66 17.70
CA ARG A 61 -16.89 -10.20 18.25
C ARG A 61 -15.69 -11.07 17.85
N GLU A 62 -15.92 -12.23 17.21
CA GLU A 62 -14.86 -13.21 16.86
C GLU A 62 -14.48 -13.18 15.37
N THR A 63 -14.66 -12.06 14.70
CA THR A 63 -14.44 -11.96 13.25
C THR A 63 -13.12 -11.29 12.90
N ALA A 64 -12.13 -12.07 12.47
CA ALA A 64 -10.75 -11.62 12.21
C ALA A 64 -10.54 -10.84 10.90
N SER A 65 -11.54 -10.76 10.02
CA SER A 65 -11.40 -10.11 8.70
C SER A 65 -11.69 -8.60 8.75
N TRP A 66 -10.98 -7.84 7.92
CA TRP A 66 -11.09 -6.38 7.83
C TRP A 66 -12.44 -5.88 7.27
N ALA A 67 -13.25 -6.75 6.65
CA ALA A 67 -14.54 -6.37 6.08
C ALA A 67 -15.68 -6.31 7.12
N TRP A 68 -15.50 -6.93 8.28
CA TRP A 68 -16.55 -7.02 9.31
C TRP A 68 -17.00 -5.67 9.89
N PRO A 69 -16.13 -4.66 10.08
CA PRO A 69 -16.57 -3.31 10.40
C PRO A 69 -17.57 -2.70 9.39
N PHE A 70 -17.57 -3.18 8.14
CA PHE A 70 -18.45 -2.69 7.08
C PHE A 70 -19.74 -3.50 6.92
N GLY A 71 -19.95 -4.55 7.73
CA GLY A 71 -21.12 -5.42 7.65
C GLY A 71 -21.85 -5.62 8.97
N TYR A 72 -23.12 -5.98 8.87
CA TYR A 72 -23.86 -6.61 9.95
C TYR A 72 -23.59 -8.11 9.90
N ASP A 73 -23.38 -8.71 11.06
CA ASP A 73 -23.25 -10.14 11.22
C ASP A 73 -24.59 -10.72 11.66
N ILE A 74 -25.23 -11.48 10.78
CA ILE A 74 -26.55 -12.07 11.03
C ILE A 74 -26.47 -13.59 11.01
N GLN A 75 -27.31 -14.23 11.82
CA GLN A 75 -27.41 -15.66 11.93
C GLN A 75 -28.87 -16.12 11.86
N LYS A 76 -29.08 -17.27 11.24
CA LYS A 76 -30.33 -18.01 11.26
C LYS A 76 -30.01 -19.49 11.28
N ASP A 77 -30.47 -20.20 12.30
CA ASP A 77 -30.11 -21.60 12.54
C ASP A 77 -28.57 -21.77 12.54
N GLU A 78 -28.03 -22.65 11.70
CA GLU A 78 -26.59 -22.85 11.51
C GLU A 78 -25.96 -21.93 10.46
N GLN A 79 -26.75 -21.09 9.78
CA GLN A 79 -26.26 -20.20 8.73
C GLN A 79 -25.86 -18.84 9.30
N ARG A 80 -24.68 -18.35 8.90
CA ARG A 80 -24.16 -17.04 9.29
C ARG A 80 -23.75 -16.23 8.07
N ARG A 81 -24.16 -14.97 8.02
CA ARG A 81 -23.95 -14.09 6.85
C ARG A 81 -23.45 -12.70 7.25
N TRP A 82 -22.62 -12.15 6.38
CA TRP A 82 -22.22 -10.75 6.37
C TRP A 82 -23.18 -9.97 5.46
N VAL A 83 -23.77 -8.87 5.97
CA VAL A 83 -24.65 -7.97 5.21
C VAL A 83 -24.06 -6.58 5.16
N CYS A 84 -23.94 -5.99 3.98
CA CYS A 84 -23.30 -4.69 3.80
C CYS A 84 -24.06 -3.55 4.51
N ARG A 85 -23.40 -2.85 5.45
CA ARG A 85 -23.99 -1.70 6.16
C ARG A 85 -24.29 -0.54 5.21
N ALA A 86 -23.40 -0.26 4.26
CA ALA A 86 -23.57 0.83 3.31
C ALA A 86 -24.79 0.61 2.40
N CYS A 87 -25.08 -0.64 2.00
CA CYS A 87 -26.31 -0.97 1.27
C CYS A 87 -27.56 -0.70 2.10
N ILE A 88 -27.57 -1.10 3.37
CA ILE A 88 -28.70 -0.89 4.29
C ILE A 88 -28.94 0.61 4.54
N ARG A 89 -27.88 1.37 4.79
CA ARG A 89 -27.95 2.84 4.96
C ARG A 89 -28.53 3.54 3.72
N LYS A 90 -28.17 3.07 2.53
CA LYS A 90 -28.70 3.58 1.26
C LYS A 90 -30.07 3.01 0.88
N ARG A 91 -30.69 2.17 1.71
CA ARG A 91 -31.96 1.47 1.44
C ARG A 91 -31.95 0.75 0.07
N ASN A 92 -30.83 0.12 -0.26
CA ASN A 92 -30.70 -0.63 -1.51
C ASN A 92 -31.71 -1.78 -1.53
N PRO A 93 -32.52 -1.96 -2.60
CA PRO A 93 -33.52 -3.03 -2.68
C PRO A 93 -32.93 -4.44 -2.57
N CYS A 94 -31.67 -4.62 -2.99
CA CYS A 94 -30.94 -5.87 -2.93
C CYS A 94 -29.59 -5.65 -2.22
N PRO A 95 -29.58 -5.55 -0.87
CA PRO A 95 -28.35 -5.31 -0.14
C PRO A 95 -27.39 -6.50 -0.28
N GLY A 96 -26.11 -6.19 -0.50
CA GLY A 96 -25.06 -7.21 -0.60
C GLY A 96 -25.02 -8.08 0.66
N ASN A 97 -25.21 -9.38 0.49
CA ASN A 97 -25.20 -10.36 1.58
C ASN A 97 -24.47 -11.62 1.14
N PHE A 98 -23.57 -12.11 1.99
CA PHE A 98 -22.68 -13.22 1.66
C PHE A 98 -22.48 -14.09 2.89
N ASP A 99 -22.26 -15.38 2.68
CA ASP A 99 -21.99 -16.30 3.79
C ASP A 99 -20.68 -15.95 4.48
N SER A 100 -20.62 -16.17 5.79
CA SER A 100 -19.48 -15.77 6.62
C SER A 100 -18.17 -16.46 6.22
N ASP A 101 -18.25 -17.71 5.75
CA ASP A 101 -17.11 -18.46 5.18
C ASP A 101 -16.66 -17.90 3.82
N GLY A 102 -17.58 -17.23 3.12
CA GLY A 102 -17.38 -16.61 1.81
C GLY A 102 -16.95 -15.14 1.88
N ILE A 103 -16.18 -14.73 2.90
CA ILE A 103 -15.84 -13.31 3.17
C ILE A 103 -15.12 -12.61 1.99
N GLN A 104 -14.54 -13.37 1.07
CA GLN A 104 -13.95 -12.86 -0.18
C GLN A 104 -14.99 -12.15 -1.06
N ASN A 105 -16.25 -12.58 -1.03
CA ASN A 105 -17.35 -11.95 -1.76
C ASN A 105 -17.67 -10.56 -1.18
N ALA A 106 -17.57 -10.40 0.14
CA ALA A 106 -17.69 -9.11 0.79
C ALA A 106 -16.58 -8.14 0.34
N TYR A 107 -15.33 -8.60 0.21
CA TYR A 107 -14.24 -7.75 -0.32
C TYR A 107 -14.52 -7.27 -1.73
N ASN A 108 -15.03 -8.15 -2.60
CA ASN A 108 -15.36 -7.81 -3.97
C ASN A 108 -16.49 -6.78 -4.05
N HIS A 109 -17.54 -6.97 -3.26
CA HIS A 109 -18.67 -6.06 -3.17
C HIS A 109 -18.27 -4.67 -2.63
N LEU A 110 -17.49 -4.64 -1.55
CA LEU A 110 -16.96 -3.40 -0.99
C LEU A 110 -16.14 -2.60 -2.01
N PHE A 111 -15.34 -3.30 -2.83
CA PHE A 111 -14.58 -2.68 -3.89
C PHE A 111 -15.45 -2.22 -5.06
N SER A 112 -16.32 -3.10 -5.61
CA SER A 112 -17.08 -2.81 -6.83
C SER A 112 -18.19 -1.78 -6.61
N GLU A 113 -18.95 -1.91 -5.52
CA GLU A 113 -20.16 -1.10 -5.29
C GLU A 113 -19.88 0.14 -4.45
N HIS A 114 -18.80 0.13 -3.65
CA HIS A 114 -18.50 1.18 -2.66
C HIS A 114 -17.09 1.76 -2.78
N GLY A 115 -16.25 1.28 -3.71
CA GLY A 115 -14.89 1.79 -3.89
C GLY A 115 -13.98 1.60 -2.67
N THR A 116 -14.39 0.78 -1.69
CA THR A 116 -13.64 0.54 -0.46
C THR A 116 -12.54 -0.47 -0.74
N ARG A 117 -11.28 0.00 -0.69
CA ARG A 117 -10.08 -0.82 -0.90
C ARG A 117 -9.66 -1.52 0.39
N ALA A 118 -8.97 -2.65 0.26
CA ALA A 118 -8.38 -3.30 1.43
C ALA A 118 -7.29 -2.41 2.05
N PRO A 119 -7.20 -2.35 3.40
CA PRO A 119 -6.10 -1.66 4.07
C PRO A 119 -4.72 -2.21 3.67
N PHE A 120 -3.69 -1.39 3.78
CA PHE A 120 -2.30 -1.81 3.54
C PHE A 120 -1.99 -3.05 4.40
N SER A 121 -1.41 -4.09 3.78
CA SER A 121 -1.15 -5.44 4.35
C SER A 121 -2.34 -6.41 4.50
N LYS A 122 -3.57 -6.05 4.13
CA LYS A 122 -4.74 -6.95 4.23
C LYS A 122 -5.08 -7.64 2.89
N THR A 123 -5.81 -8.75 2.98
CA THR A 123 -6.24 -9.53 1.82
C THR A 123 -7.21 -8.73 0.94
N LYS A 124 -6.83 -8.55 -0.33
CA LYS A 124 -7.63 -7.85 -1.35
C LYS A 124 -8.73 -8.72 -1.96
N GLY A 125 -9.80 -8.06 -2.40
CA GLY A 125 -10.80 -8.61 -3.32
C GLY A 125 -10.18 -9.18 -4.60
N THR A 126 -10.77 -10.20 -5.22
CA THR A 126 -10.38 -10.59 -6.58
C THR A 126 -10.72 -9.49 -7.58
N ALA A 127 -11.80 -8.74 -7.35
CA ALA A 127 -12.15 -7.55 -8.13
C ALA A 127 -11.08 -6.45 -8.00
N GLU A 128 -10.63 -6.15 -6.78
CA GLU A 128 -9.55 -5.18 -6.53
C GLU A 128 -8.23 -5.64 -7.15
N LYS A 129 -7.84 -6.92 -6.97
CA LYS A 129 -6.64 -7.47 -7.61
C LYS A 129 -6.68 -7.38 -9.14
N LYS A 130 -7.84 -7.65 -9.74
CA LYS A 130 -8.03 -7.50 -11.19
C LYS A 130 -7.91 -6.05 -11.61
N ALA A 131 -8.55 -5.13 -10.90
CA ALA A 131 -8.47 -3.69 -11.18
C ALA A 131 -7.03 -3.18 -11.04
N ASP A 132 -6.30 -3.56 -9.99
CA ASP A 132 -4.89 -3.22 -9.82
C ASP A 132 -4.02 -3.84 -10.94
N SER A 133 -4.30 -5.08 -11.36
CA SER A 133 -3.57 -5.69 -12.49
C SER A 133 -3.88 -5.03 -13.82
N LEU A 134 -5.11 -4.55 -14.02
CA LEU A 134 -5.54 -3.83 -15.21
C LEU A 134 -4.99 -2.41 -15.20
N SER A 135 -4.92 -1.74 -14.06
CA SER A 135 -4.26 -0.44 -13.94
C SER A 135 -2.75 -0.58 -14.15
N VAL A 136 -2.09 -1.61 -13.62
CA VAL A 136 -0.67 -1.87 -13.93
C VAL A 136 -0.47 -2.10 -15.45
N LYS A 137 -1.37 -2.83 -16.10
CA LYS A 137 -1.35 -3.02 -17.57
C LYS A 137 -1.68 -1.74 -18.34
N ALA A 138 -2.61 -0.92 -17.85
CA ALA A 138 -3.07 0.30 -18.51
C ALA A 138 -2.15 1.51 -18.26
N THR A 139 -1.37 1.51 -17.16
CA THR A 139 -0.52 2.64 -16.76
C THR A 139 0.94 2.48 -17.19
N GLY A 140 1.44 1.32 -17.66
CA GLY A 140 2.77 1.33 -18.27
C GLY A 140 3.50 0.01 -18.43
N GLN A 141 3.11 -0.78 -19.44
CA GLN A 141 4.14 -1.53 -20.18
C GLN A 141 4.08 -1.10 -21.64
N LYS A 142 4.43 0.16 -21.90
CA LYS A 142 4.76 0.58 -23.27
C LYS A 142 5.92 -0.29 -23.71
N SER A 143 5.70 -1.15 -24.70
CA SER A 143 6.77 -1.99 -25.25
C SER A 143 7.98 -1.13 -25.58
N ILE A 144 9.21 -1.65 -25.49
CA ILE A 144 10.42 -0.91 -25.93
C ILE A 144 10.23 -0.36 -27.36
N VAL A 145 9.50 -1.11 -28.19
CA VAL A 145 9.10 -0.70 -29.54
C VAL A 145 8.25 0.56 -29.53
N GLU A 146 7.26 0.64 -28.64
CA GLU A 146 6.37 1.80 -28.49
C GLU A 146 7.08 2.99 -27.82
N ALA A 147 7.88 2.72 -26.78
CA ALA A 147 8.62 3.73 -26.04
C ALA A 147 9.66 4.43 -26.92
N LEU A 148 10.31 3.70 -27.81
CA LEU A 148 11.29 4.22 -28.77
C LEU A 148 10.68 4.53 -30.15
N LYS A 149 9.37 4.33 -30.33
CA LYS A 149 8.63 4.54 -31.60
C LYS A 149 9.28 3.83 -32.80
N LEU A 150 9.69 2.58 -32.61
CA LEU A 150 10.33 1.76 -33.63
C LEU A 150 9.29 1.05 -34.50
N ASP A 151 9.51 1.03 -35.81
CA ASP A 151 8.73 0.25 -36.76
C ASP A 151 9.32 -1.16 -36.93
N LEU A 152 8.56 -2.19 -36.59
CA LEU A 152 8.98 -3.58 -36.74
C LEU A 152 8.93 -4.08 -38.18
N HIS A 153 8.24 -3.37 -39.09
CA HIS A 153 8.26 -3.67 -40.52
C HIS A 153 9.54 -3.21 -41.21
N ASN A 154 10.27 -2.27 -40.60
CA ASN A 154 11.60 -1.87 -41.04
C ASN A 154 12.66 -2.80 -40.43
N PRO A 155 13.38 -3.61 -41.24
CA PRO A 155 14.37 -4.57 -40.72
C PRO A 155 15.47 -3.93 -39.86
N ARG A 156 15.81 -2.67 -40.15
CA ARG A 156 16.82 -1.92 -39.38
C ARG A 156 16.31 -1.59 -37.98
N GLU A 157 15.08 -1.08 -37.87
CA GLU A 157 14.49 -0.71 -36.59
C GLU A 157 14.09 -1.93 -35.76
N GLN A 158 13.65 -3.01 -36.42
CA GLN A 158 13.49 -4.31 -35.79
C GLN A 158 14.82 -4.82 -35.19
N ALA A 159 15.94 -4.68 -35.89
CA ALA A 159 17.26 -5.06 -35.37
C ALA A 159 17.67 -4.20 -34.15
N ILE A 160 17.33 -2.91 -34.14
CA ILE A 160 17.54 -2.02 -33.00
C ILE A 160 16.71 -2.49 -31.81
N ALA A 161 15.41 -2.73 -31.99
CA ALA A 161 14.52 -3.22 -30.93
C ALA A 161 15.06 -4.53 -30.32
N ASN A 162 15.39 -5.51 -31.18
CA ASN A 162 15.94 -6.80 -30.76
C ASN A 162 17.26 -6.65 -30.00
N THR A 163 18.12 -5.72 -30.40
CA THR A 163 19.40 -5.47 -29.73
C THR A 163 19.18 -4.86 -28.35
N VAL A 164 18.31 -3.87 -28.23
CA VAL A 164 17.98 -3.23 -26.94
C VAL A 164 17.36 -4.25 -25.98
N ILE A 165 16.41 -5.06 -26.46
CA ILE A 165 15.77 -6.12 -25.67
C ILE A 165 16.80 -7.13 -25.16
N LYS A 166 17.72 -7.58 -26.03
CA LYS A 166 18.75 -8.57 -25.68
C LYS A 166 19.81 -8.03 -24.71
N ARG A 167 20.14 -6.74 -24.79
CA ARG A 167 21.20 -6.14 -23.96
C ARG A 167 20.77 -5.93 -22.51
N PHE A 168 19.49 -5.77 -22.23
CA PHE A 168 19.04 -5.55 -20.86
C PHE A 168 19.02 -6.87 -20.07
N ASP A 169 19.87 -6.96 -19.05
CA ASP A 169 19.85 -8.05 -18.08
C ASP A 169 19.21 -7.56 -16.76
N ARG A 170 18.02 -8.10 -16.47
CA ARG A 170 17.25 -7.78 -15.26
C ARG A 170 18.01 -8.13 -13.98
N ASP A 171 18.65 -9.30 -13.94
CA ASP A 171 19.31 -9.76 -12.72
C ASP A 171 20.59 -8.96 -12.46
N HIS A 172 21.31 -8.60 -13.53
CA HIS A 172 22.47 -7.72 -13.39
C HIS A 172 22.07 -6.32 -12.92
N PHE A 173 21.01 -5.73 -13.50
CA PHE A 173 20.45 -4.45 -13.03
C PHE A 173 20.07 -4.51 -11.54
N GLN A 174 19.31 -5.54 -11.12
CA GLN A 174 18.90 -5.71 -9.72
C GLN A 174 20.11 -5.85 -8.78
N ARG A 175 21.16 -6.57 -9.20
CA ARG A 175 22.40 -6.69 -8.43
C ARG A 175 23.10 -5.35 -8.26
N LEU A 176 23.21 -4.55 -9.32
CA LEU A 176 23.83 -3.21 -9.25
C LEU A 176 23.06 -2.30 -8.28
N LEU A 177 21.74 -2.24 -8.40
CA LEU A 177 20.89 -1.44 -7.52
C LEU A 177 21.03 -1.88 -6.06
N MET A 178 20.99 -3.19 -5.82
CA MET A 178 21.09 -3.74 -4.47
C MET A 178 22.47 -3.50 -3.84
N ASN A 179 23.54 -3.66 -4.60
CA ASN A 179 24.90 -3.38 -4.15
C ASN A 179 25.06 -1.90 -3.77
N TRP A 180 24.51 -0.98 -4.57
CA TRP A 180 24.53 0.44 -4.25
C TRP A 180 23.77 0.77 -2.95
N ILE A 181 22.56 0.23 -2.79
CA ILE A 181 21.73 0.42 -1.57
C ILE A 181 22.50 -0.05 -0.33
N VAL A 182 23.06 -1.27 -0.39
CA VAL A 182 23.79 -1.86 0.74
C VAL A 182 25.10 -1.12 1.00
N ALA A 183 25.91 -0.83 -0.02
CA ALA A 183 27.21 -0.19 0.13
C ALA A 183 27.12 1.24 0.69
N ARG A 184 26.04 1.96 0.37
CA ARG A 184 25.79 3.33 0.86
C ARG A 184 24.87 3.37 2.08
N ASN A 185 24.44 2.21 2.58
CA ASN A 185 23.51 2.08 3.69
C ASN A 185 22.22 2.91 3.50
N HIS A 186 21.67 2.90 2.28
CA HIS A 186 20.38 3.54 2.01
C HIS A 186 19.22 2.74 2.62
N SER A 187 18.12 3.43 2.93
CA SER A 187 16.86 2.75 3.27
C SER A 187 16.44 1.83 2.12
N PHE A 188 15.96 0.63 2.42
CA PHE A 188 15.45 -0.30 1.39
C PHE A 188 14.21 0.24 0.67
N SER A 189 13.49 1.20 1.28
CA SER A 189 12.37 1.89 0.65
C SER A 189 12.78 2.78 -0.52
N ILE A 190 14.06 3.15 -0.65
CA ILE A 190 14.54 4.04 -1.72
C ILE A 190 14.27 3.46 -3.12
N ALA A 191 14.28 2.13 -3.26
CA ALA A 191 13.96 1.46 -4.52
C ALA A 191 12.47 1.58 -4.92
N GLU A 192 11.63 2.03 -3.99
CA GLU A 192 10.20 2.27 -4.20
C GLU A 192 9.86 3.75 -4.42
N GLU A 193 10.83 4.67 -4.29
CA GLU A 193 10.62 6.08 -4.56
C GLU A 193 10.25 6.32 -6.03
N ASN A 194 9.23 7.16 -6.24
CA ASN A 194 8.67 7.40 -7.57
C ASN A 194 9.69 8.14 -8.45
N GLU A 195 10.39 9.11 -7.86
CA GLU A 195 11.39 9.94 -8.52
C GLU A 195 12.54 9.08 -9.09
N LEU A 196 13.00 8.09 -8.32
CA LEU A 196 14.05 7.18 -8.77
C LEU A 196 13.56 6.26 -9.91
N ARG A 197 12.33 5.76 -9.80
CA ARG A 197 11.72 4.91 -10.84
C ARG A 197 11.51 5.67 -12.14
N GLU A 198 11.09 6.93 -12.07
CA GLU A 198 10.97 7.82 -13.22
C GLU A 198 12.32 8.03 -13.91
N ILE A 199 13.41 8.22 -13.15
CA ILE A 199 14.76 8.32 -13.71
C ILE A 199 15.14 7.03 -14.46
N PHE A 200 14.91 5.86 -13.85
CA PHE A 200 15.22 4.59 -14.51
C PHE A 200 14.40 4.38 -15.79
N ASP A 201 13.12 4.71 -15.76
CA ASP A 201 12.24 4.56 -16.91
C ASP A 201 12.56 5.54 -18.04
N TYR A 202 12.98 6.76 -17.70
CA TYR A 202 13.48 7.73 -18.67
C TYR A 202 14.75 7.23 -19.37
N LEU A 203 15.70 6.67 -18.61
CA LEU A 203 16.97 6.18 -19.15
C LEU A 203 16.80 4.88 -19.94
N ASN A 204 15.97 3.96 -19.44
CA ASN A 204 15.70 2.70 -20.11
C ASN A 204 14.31 2.15 -19.74
N PRO A 205 13.32 2.25 -20.64
CA PRO A 205 11.95 1.76 -20.37
C PRO A 205 11.89 0.24 -20.18
N SER A 206 12.95 -0.50 -20.52
CA SER A 206 13.05 -1.94 -20.25
C SER A 206 12.94 -2.27 -18.76
N VAL A 207 13.29 -1.33 -17.88
CA VAL A 207 13.22 -1.51 -16.41
C VAL A 207 11.77 -1.75 -15.98
N SER A 208 10.85 -0.87 -16.36
CA SER A 208 9.42 -1.06 -16.10
C SER A 208 8.78 -2.16 -16.95
N VAL A 209 9.15 -2.31 -18.22
CA VAL A 209 8.58 -3.36 -19.09
C VAL A 209 8.89 -4.77 -18.58
N ARG A 210 10.09 -4.99 -18.01
CA ARG A 210 10.50 -6.31 -17.51
C ARG A 210 10.36 -6.49 -16.01
N ASP A 211 9.63 -5.58 -15.34
CA ASP A 211 9.41 -5.60 -13.88
C ASP A 211 10.74 -5.83 -13.11
N ALA A 212 11.72 -4.99 -13.48
CA ALA A 212 13.07 -5.05 -12.90
C ALA A 212 13.18 -4.25 -11.60
N ASN A 213 12.23 -3.35 -11.33
CA ASN A 213 12.16 -2.57 -10.10
C ASN A 213 12.08 -3.49 -8.86
N LEU A 214 12.81 -3.12 -7.82
CA LEU A 214 12.84 -3.87 -6.55
C LEU A 214 11.89 -3.23 -5.54
N THR A 215 11.34 -4.07 -4.66
CA THR A 215 10.62 -3.64 -3.46
C THR A 215 11.52 -3.78 -2.23
N HIS A 216 11.24 -3.02 -1.18
CA HIS A 216 11.95 -3.09 0.09
C HIS A 216 11.88 -4.51 0.68
N THR A 217 10.75 -5.21 0.51
CA THR A 217 10.59 -6.62 0.94
C THR A 217 11.56 -7.52 0.19
N THR A 218 11.61 -7.40 -1.14
CA THR A 218 12.50 -8.20 -1.99
C THR A 218 13.97 -7.94 -1.65
N ILE A 219 14.34 -6.68 -1.42
CA ILE A 219 15.71 -6.31 -1.01
C ILE A 219 16.04 -6.92 0.35
N LYS A 220 15.14 -6.79 1.33
CA LYS A 220 15.34 -7.38 2.67
C LYS A 220 15.52 -8.90 2.61
N GLU A 221 14.67 -9.59 1.85
CA GLU A 221 14.73 -11.04 1.68
C GLU A 221 16.03 -11.49 1.02
N LYS A 222 16.43 -10.82 -0.08
CA LYS A 222 17.68 -11.11 -0.79
C LYS A 222 18.90 -10.83 0.09
N ALA A 223 18.92 -9.74 0.85
CA ALA A 223 20.02 -9.37 1.72
C ALA A 223 20.15 -10.36 2.89
N THR A 224 19.02 -10.72 3.49
CA THR A 224 18.98 -11.72 4.58
C THR A 224 19.42 -13.10 4.10
N SER A 225 19.01 -13.49 2.89
CA SER A 225 19.41 -14.77 2.29
C SER A 225 20.90 -14.81 1.99
N ALA A 226 21.45 -13.74 1.41
CA ALA A 226 22.89 -13.60 1.17
C ALA A 226 23.70 -13.65 2.48
N PHE A 227 23.22 -12.95 3.52
CA PHE A 227 23.84 -13.00 4.85
C PHE A 227 23.83 -14.43 5.42
N LYS A 228 22.68 -15.11 5.42
CA LYS A 228 22.57 -16.49 5.93
C LYS A 228 23.51 -17.45 5.19
N GLN A 229 23.62 -17.30 3.87
CA GLN A 229 24.49 -18.14 3.04
C GLN A 229 25.97 -17.93 3.35
N HIS A 230 26.39 -16.70 3.66
CA HIS A 230 27.80 -16.38 3.92
C HIS A 230 28.17 -16.39 5.41
N LYS A 231 27.19 -16.50 6.31
CA LYS A 231 27.41 -16.55 7.76
C LYS A 231 28.36 -17.69 8.19
N GLN A 232 28.37 -18.81 7.46
CA GLN A 232 29.27 -19.93 7.75
C GLN A 232 30.70 -19.75 7.21
N LYS A 233 30.93 -18.83 6.26
CA LYS A 233 32.25 -18.60 5.63
C LYS A 233 33.14 -17.58 6.35
N VAL A 234 32.61 -16.87 7.35
CA VAL A 234 33.32 -15.79 8.07
C VAL A 234 33.73 -16.23 9.50
N VAL A 235 33.50 -17.50 9.85
CA VAL A 235 33.84 -18.07 11.17
C VAL A 235 35.10 -18.95 11.12
N GLU A 236 35.77 -19.03 9.96
CA GLU A 236 37.12 -19.59 9.79
C GLU A 236 38.14 -18.45 9.61
#